data_AF-A0A924NH69-F1
#
_entry.id   AF-A0A924NH69-F1
#
_cell.length_a   1.000
_cell.length_b   1.000
_cell.length_c   1.000
_cell.angle_alpha   90.00
_cell.angle_beta   90.00
_cell.angle_gamma   90.00
#
_symmetry.space_group_name_H-M   'P 1'
#
loop_
_entity.id
_entity.type
_entity.pdbx_description
1 polymer ?
#
loop_
_entity_poly.entity_id
_entity_poly.type
_entity_poly.pdbx_seq_one_letter_code
_entity_poly.pdbx_strand_id
1 'polypeptide(L)' 'ARELFEREYLLTQIGRFGGNISRTANFVGMERSALHRKLKSLGVMTTSKASGRAPQSDQEDLDEQDD' A
#
# COMPACT_ATOMS: atom_id res chain seq x y z
N ALA A 1 -5.32 -1.27 -20.07
CA ALA A 1 -5.78 -2.63 -19.75
C ALA A 1 -4.97 -3.29 -18.63
N ARG A 2 -3.62 -3.29 -18.68
CA ARG A 2 -2.78 -3.93 -17.64
C ARG A 2 -2.85 -3.26 -16.26
N GLU A 3 -2.90 -1.93 -16.21
CA GLU A 3 -2.90 -1.18 -14.94
C GLU A 3 -4.16 -1.40 -14.09
N LEU A 4 -5.33 -1.54 -14.72
CA LEU A 4 -6.58 -1.84 -14.03
C LEU A 4 -6.52 -3.20 -13.33
N PHE A 5 -6.03 -4.23 -14.04
CA PHE A 5 -5.86 -5.55 -13.47
C PHE A 5 -4.87 -5.56 -12.30
N GLU A 6 -3.75 -4.85 -12.45
CA GLU A 6 -2.75 -4.75 -11.40
C GLU A 6 -3.28 -4.02 -10.16
N ARG A 7 -4.06 -2.95 -10.35
CA ARG A 7 -4.72 -2.22 -9.27
C ARG A 7 -5.70 -3.12 -8.51
N GLU A 8 -6.60 -3.80 -9.22
CA GLU A 8 -7.58 -4.72 -8.63
C GLU A 8 -6.90 -5.90 -7.92
N TYR A 9 -5.82 -6.42 -8.50
CA TYR A 9 -5.02 -7.48 -7.91
C TYR A 9 -4.42 -7.03 -6.57
N LEU A 10 -3.74 -5.88 -6.53
CA LEU A 10 -3.14 -5.36 -5.31
C LEU A 10 -4.21 -5.04 -4.25
N LEU A 11 -5.30 -4.38 -4.63
CA LEU A 11 -6.44 -4.10 -3.74
C LEU A 11 -6.99 -5.37 -3.09
N THR A 12 -7.19 -6.42 -3.88
CA THR A 12 -7.70 -7.71 -3.39
C THR A 12 -6.71 -8.35 -2.41
N GLN A 13 -5.41 -8.32 -2.72
CA GLN A 13 -4.39 -8.87 -1.81
C GLN A 13 -4.31 -8.07 -0.50
N ILE A 14 -4.31 -6.73 -0.58
CA ILE A 14 -4.27 -5.86 0.60
C ILE A 14 -5.49 -6.08 1.49
N GLY A 15 -6.68 -6.23 0.90
CA GLY A 15 -7.91 -6.56 1.61
C GLY A 15 -7.82 -7.90 2.34
N ARG A 16 -7.20 -8.91 1.72
CA ARG A 16 -6.96 -10.24 2.32
C ARG A 16 -6.09 -10.18 3.56
N PHE A 17 -5.12 -9.26 3.60
CA PHE A 17 -4.24 -9.03 4.76
C PHE A 17 -4.75 -7.94 5.71
N GLY A 18 -6.01 -7.50 5.58
CA GLY A 18 -6.62 -6.51 6.46
C GLY A 18 -5.96 -5.13 6.41
N GLY A 19 -5.42 -4.74 5.24
CA GLY A 19 -4.70 -3.47 5.07
C GLY A 19 -3.21 -3.53 5.40
N ASN A 20 -2.67 -4.71 5.72
CA ASN A 20 -1.25 -4.85 6.05
C ASN A 20 -0.36 -4.86 4.80
N ILE A 21 0.27 -3.73 4.50
CA ILE A 21 1.12 -3.52 3.32
C ILE A 21 2.39 -4.38 3.38
N SER A 22 3.02 -4.51 4.54
CA SER A 22 4.26 -5.30 4.68
C SER A 22 4.01 -6.78 4.37
N ARG A 23 2.92 -7.36 4.89
CA ARG A 23 2.53 -8.74 4.57
C ARG A 23 2.17 -8.90 3.09
N THR A 24 1.49 -7.92 2.52
CA THR A 24 1.09 -7.96 1.12
C THR A 24 2.31 -7.87 0.20
N ALA A 25 3.22 -6.95 0.48
CA ALA A 25 4.51 -6.76 -0.20
C ALA A 25 5.33 -8.05 -0.23
N ASN A 26 5.52 -8.67 0.94
CA ASN A 26 6.21 -9.95 1.05
C ASN A 26 5.52 -11.08 0.26
N PHE A 27 4.18 -11.09 0.24
CA PHE A 27 3.40 -12.10 -0.49
C PHE A 27 3.47 -11.93 -2.01
N VAL A 28 3.39 -10.70 -2.51
CA VAL A 28 3.48 -10.42 -3.95
C VAL A 28 4.93 -10.37 -4.44
N GLY A 29 5.92 -10.44 -3.55
CA GLY A 29 7.34 -10.32 -3.87
C GLY A 29 7.73 -8.91 -4.32
N MET A 30 7.05 -7.89 -3.80
CA MET A 30 7.35 -6.48 -4.09
C MET A 30 7.90 -5.82 -2.84
N GLU A 31 8.88 -4.93 -2.99
CA GLU A 31 9.32 -4.11 -1.87
C GLU A 31 8.16 -3.28 -1.33
N ARG A 32 8.04 -3.22 0.00
CA ARG A 32 7.00 -2.45 0.68
C ARG A 32 6.95 -1.00 0.20
N SER A 33 8.12 -0.37 0.04
CA SER A 33 8.28 1.01 -0.42
C SER A 33 7.78 1.20 -1.86
N ALA A 34 8.04 0.24 -2.74
CA ALA A 34 7.53 0.24 -4.11
C ALA A 34 6.01 0.07 -4.14
N LEU A 35 5.49 -0.87 -3.35
CA LEU A 35 4.05 -1.12 -3.23
C LEU A 35 3.32 0.12 -2.69
N HIS A 36 3.85 0.76 -1.65
CA HIS A 36 3.27 1.95 -1.06
C HIS A 36 3.23 3.14 -2.03
N ARG A 37 4.34 3.39 -2.75
CA ARG A 37 4.39 4.41 -3.81
C ARG A 37 3.37 4.15 -4.91
N LYS A 38 3.24 2.89 -5.32
CA LYS A 38 2.29 2.47 -6.36
C LYS A 38 0.84 2.66 -5.92
N LEU A 39 0.53 2.30 -4.68
CA LEU A 39 -0.80 2.49 -4.11
C LEU A 39 -1.17 3.96 -3.97
N LYS A 40 -0.25 4.79 -3.50
CA LYS A 40 -0.43 6.25 -3.43
C LYS A 40 -0.65 6.85 -4.82
N SER A 41 0.16 6.46 -5.81
CA SER A 41 0.00 6.91 -7.20
C SER A 41 -1.33 6.45 -7.82
N LEU A 42 -1.88 5.32 -7.38
CA LEU A 42 -3.17 4.78 -7.82
C LEU A 42 -4.36 5.28 -6.97
N GLY A 43 -4.12 6.17 -5.99
CA GLY A 43 -5.14 6.70 -5.08
C GLY A 43 -5.73 5.66 -4.13
N VAL A 44 -5.04 4.54 -3.90
CA VAL A 44 -5.48 3.46 -3.03
C VAL A 44 -4.92 3.68 -1.63
N MET A 45 -5.76 4.19 -0.74
CA MET A 45 -5.43 4.29 0.68
C MET A 45 -5.71 2.97 1.40
N THR A 46 -4.66 2.35 1.92
CA THR A 46 -4.75 1.07 2.64
C THR A 46 -4.90 1.32 4.12
N THR A 47 -5.99 1.97 4.48
CA THR A 47 -6.24 2.37 5.86
C THR A 47 -7.46 1.63 6.36
N SER A 48 -7.23 0.66 7.23
CA SER A 48 -8.21 0.13 8.19
C SER A 48 -8.66 1.20 9.22
N LYS A 49 -8.36 2.48 8.96
CA LYS A 49 -8.79 3.64 9.73
C LYS A 49 -9.96 4.30 9.02
N ALA A 50 -11.09 3.61 9.05
CA ALA A 50 -12.39 4.24 8.85
C ALA A 50 -12.65 5.20 10.02
N SER A 51 -12.01 6.36 10.05
CA SER A 51 -12.46 7.51 10.82
C SER A 51 -11.69 8.76 10.40
N GLY A 52 -12.43 9.79 10.00
CA GLY A 52 -11.95 10.95 9.26
C GLY A 52 -10.76 11.67 9.88
N ARG A 53 -9.71 11.85 9.07
CA ARG A 53 -8.88 13.05 9.11
C ARG A 53 -8.20 13.24 7.76
N ALA A 54 -8.19 14.49 7.31
CA ALA A 54 -7.52 15.00 6.12
C ALA A 54 -6.10 14.40 5.94
N PRO A 55 -5.56 14.37 4.70
CA PRO A 55 -4.19 13.92 4.45
C PRO A 55 -3.21 14.91 5.10
N GLN A 56 -2.92 14.70 6.38
CA GLN A 56 -1.76 15.29 7.02
C GLN A 56 -0.55 14.45 6.64
N SER A 57 0.48 15.15 6.17
CA SER A 57 1.89 14.75 6.21
C SER A 57 2.27 13.48 5.48
N ASP A 58 2.59 13.64 4.19
CA ASP A 58 3.57 12.81 3.48
C ASP A 58 5.00 13.05 4.02
N GLN A 59 5.16 12.86 5.32
CA GLN A 59 6.43 12.98 6.03
C GLN A 59 6.33 12.04 7.23
N GLU A 60 6.36 10.73 7.01
CA GLU A 60 6.62 9.75 8.06
C GLU A 60 6.99 8.40 7.41
N ASP A 61 8.19 7.95 7.73
CA ASP A 61 8.74 6.60 7.53
C ASP A 61 9.11 6.18 6.10
N LEU A 62 10.09 6.89 5.53
CA LEU A 62 11.23 6.17 4.97
C LEU A 62 11.89 5.45 6.18
N ASP A 63 11.43 4.24 6.49
CA ASP A 63 12.19 3.31 7.34
C ASP A 63 13.51 3.02 6.61
N GLU A 64 14.46 3.91 6.87
CA GLU A 64 15.86 3.82 6.54
C GLU A 64 16.47 2.79 7.50
N GLN A 65 16.29 1.50 7.18
CA GLN A 65 17.04 0.38 7.75
C GLN A 65 16.83 -0.87 6.88
N ASP A 66 17.57 -0.90 5.77
CA ASP A 66 18.02 -2.15 5.16
C ASP A 66 19.19 -2.61 6.05
N ASP A 67 19.04 -3.74 6.75
CA ASP A 67 20.17 -4.48 7.35
C ASP A 67 20.80 -5.36 6.27
#